data_AF-A0A3S4RF85-F1
#
_entry.id   AF-A0A3S4RF85-F1
#
_cell.length_a   1.000
_cell.length_b   1.000
_cell.length_c   1.000
_cell.angle_alpha   90.00
_cell.angle_beta   90.00
_cell.angle_gamma   90.00
#
_symmetry.space_group_name_H-M   'P 1'
#
loop_
_entity.id
_entity.type
_entity.pdbx_description
1 polymer ?
#
loop_
_entity_poly.entity_id
_entity_poly.type
_entity_poly.pdbx_seq_one_letter_code
_entity_poly.pdbx_strand_id
1 'polypeptide(L)'
;MSTLLSRQSPWYYINMYRWDADYSLLVTQVLVPLEAEFSLGTRWTCYFETDWYRGPHLTLALRNDGASERQPEVVSSAVKRYMKKLPASRPTNPHDYLDLHRKLYRYEDRRGHIFPWVHDGSITIGDIRRRVEHVGEGAASVIDQFYADMFVSELAILPAVNLKSHSLDQYSLDVLLQCALRFSNSGLSATAPSFMSHSQGYLAVQPNTTLAERWERNFSSFKDQLINYVDQVSRNNDPVPGTGDTPAVVLLLQEYFSHGSYFESFRPTGNWATEISQVSAFHEALTGNETWVEAVSDDDWFARYRMVLNLVYLHLAKMGLSPHRRFYLCYLLSRAVEELNGTDTLSYLEGVTE
;
A
#
# COMPACT_ATOMS: atom_id res chain seq x y z
N MET A 1 2.45 -34.10 22.19
CA MET A 1 3.25 -32.91 22.52
C MET A 1 2.39 -31.69 22.28
N SER A 2 1.63 -31.32 23.31
CA SER A 2 0.84 -30.09 23.39
C SER A 2 1.71 -29.08 24.11
N THR A 3 2.29 -28.13 23.37
CA THR A 3 3.20 -27.12 23.90
C THR A 3 2.72 -25.75 23.41
N LEU A 4 2.03 -25.06 24.32
CA LEU A 4 2.15 -23.61 24.56
C LEU A 4 2.32 -22.74 23.30
N LEU A 5 1.24 -22.59 22.52
CA LEU A 5 1.02 -21.31 21.83
C LEU A 5 0.79 -20.28 22.93
N SER A 6 1.80 -19.49 23.27
CA SER A 6 1.61 -18.32 24.12
C SER A 6 0.49 -17.49 23.50
N ARG A 7 -0.63 -17.31 24.22
CA ARG A 7 -1.69 -16.41 23.78
C ARG A 7 -1.08 -15.03 23.61
N GLN A 8 -0.83 -14.60 22.38
CA GLN A 8 -0.45 -13.23 22.09
C GLN A 8 -1.59 -12.33 22.57
N SER A 9 -1.25 -11.18 23.17
CA SER A 9 -2.23 -10.18 23.56
C SER A 9 -3.07 -9.78 22.34
N PRO A 10 -4.38 -9.56 22.47
CA PRO A 10 -5.20 -9.09 21.36
C PRO A 10 -4.78 -7.68 20.95
N TRP A 11 -5.00 -7.34 19.69
CA TRP A 11 -4.90 -5.96 19.21
C TRP A 11 -6.02 -5.09 19.78
N TYR A 12 -5.70 -3.84 20.07
CA TYR A 12 -6.63 -2.83 20.52
C TYR A 12 -6.62 -1.67 19.53
N TYR A 13 -7.79 -1.25 19.06
CA TYR A 13 -7.90 -0.21 18.03
C TYR A 13 -8.55 1.06 18.57
N ILE A 14 -7.91 2.19 18.25
CA ILE A 14 -8.39 3.52 18.57
C ILE A 14 -8.56 4.29 17.26
N ASN A 15 -9.80 4.54 16.88
CA ASN A 15 -10.14 5.28 15.66
C ASN A 15 -10.26 6.77 16.00
N MET A 16 -9.56 7.61 15.25
CA MET A 16 -9.55 9.07 15.36
C MET A 16 -10.19 9.67 14.12
N TYR A 17 -11.42 10.17 14.25
CA TYR A 17 -12.19 10.70 13.13
C TYR A 17 -11.81 12.15 12.85
N ARG A 18 -11.48 12.43 11.59
CA ARG A 18 -11.16 13.77 11.09
C ARG A 18 -11.66 13.94 9.67
N TRP A 19 -12.74 14.69 9.48
CA TRP A 19 -13.49 14.73 8.21
C TRP A 19 -12.75 15.37 7.03
N ASP A 20 -11.73 16.20 7.29
CA ASP A 20 -10.89 16.78 6.23
C ASP A 20 -9.76 15.84 5.77
N ALA A 21 -9.66 14.65 6.38
CA ALA A 21 -8.65 13.64 6.09
C ALA A 21 -7.20 14.15 6.20
N ASP A 22 -6.94 15.17 7.04
CA ASP A 22 -5.58 15.65 7.30
C ASP A 22 -4.82 14.68 8.23
N TYR A 23 -4.41 13.55 7.66
CA TYR A 23 -3.68 12.50 8.37
C TYR A 23 -2.28 12.95 8.79
N SER A 24 -1.65 13.87 8.05
CA SER A 24 -0.37 14.45 8.46
C SER A 24 -0.50 15.23 9.76
N LEU A 25 -1.60 15.97 9.95
CA LEU A 25 -1.87 16.63 11.22
C LEU A 25 -2.10 15.62 12.36
N LEU A 26 -2.87 14.55 12.13
CA LEU A 26 -3.05 13.49 13.13
C LEU A 26 -1.72 12.82 13.51
N VAL A 27 -0.87 12.50 12.52
CA VAL A 27 0.45 11.92 12.79
C VAL A 27 1.32 12.88 13.60
N THR A 28 1.48 14.12 13.14
CA THR A 28 2.39 15.09 13.76
C THR A 28 1.93 15.56 15.14
N GLN A 29 0.63 15.75 15.36
CA GLN A 29 0.09 16.36 16.57
C GLN A 29 -0.50 15.35 17.56
N VAL A 30 -0.71 14.09 17.14
CA VAL A 30 -1.26 13.03 17.99
C VAL A 30 -0.28 11.86 18.10
N LEU A 31 0.08 11.21 16.99
CA LEU A 31 0.89 9.98 17.07
C LEU A 31 2.34 10.23 17.50
N VAL A 32 3.00 11.28 16.99
CA VAL A 32 4.37 11.61 17.40
C VAL A 32 4.48 11.93 18.90
N PRO A 33 3.61 12.77 19.49
CA PRO A 33 3.59 12.96 20.95
C PRO A 33 3.28 11.68 21.73
N LEU A 34 2.40 10.80 21.22
CA LEU A 34 2.09 9.53 21.87
C LEU A 34 3.28 8.56 21.82
N GLU A 35 4.02 8.53 20.71
CA GLU A 35 5.25 7.76 20.58
C GLU A 35 6.24 8.18 21.67
N ALA A 36 6.48 9.48 21.84
CA ALA A 36 7.36 9.99 22.89
C ALA A 36 6.86 9.69 24.32
N GLU A 37 5.55 9.80 24.59
CA GLU A 37 4.96 9.62 25.93
C GLU A 37 4.90 8.13 26.37
N PHE A 38 4.67 7.22 25.42
CA PHE A 38 4.43 5.80 25.68
C PHE A 38 5.51 4.86 25.14
N SER A 39 6.50 5.39 24.41
CA SER A 39 7.50 4.63 23.68
C SER A 39 6.84 3.62 22.73
N LEU A 40 5.90 4.11 21.92
CA LEU A 40 5.21 3.30 20.92
C LEU A 40 6.23 2.80 19.88
N GLY A 41 6.13 1.53 19.47
CA GLY A 41 7.09 0.89 18.58
C GLY A 41 8.28 0.23 19.30
N THR A 42 8.47 0.48 20.60
CA THR A 42 9.49 -0.22 21.42
C THR A 42 8.89 -0.97 22.60
N ARG A 43 8.01 -0.32 23.37
CA ARG A 43 7.28 -0.96 24.48
C ARG A 43 5.96 -1.57 24.04
N TRP A 44 5.36 -0.99 23.00
CA TRP A 44 4.11 -1.41 22.40
C TRP A 44 4.39 -1.77 20.96
N THR A 45 3.90 -2.92 20.54
CA THR A 45 3.81 -3.24 19.11
C THR A 45 2.60 -2.50 18.57
N CYS A 46 2.81 -1.63 17.61
CA CYS A 46 1.76 -0.74 17.16
C CYS A 46 1.96 -0.32 15.71
N TYR A 47 0.85 0.01 15.07
CA TYR A 47 0.84 0.62 13.77
C TYR A 47 -0.36 1.54 13.63
N PHE A 48 -0.40 2.31 12.54
CA PHE A 48 -1.60 3.04 12.18
C PHE A 48 -2.08 2.72 10.77
N GLU A 49 -3.34 3.01 10.49
CA GLU A 49 -3.96 2.87 9.18
C GLU A 49 -4.91 4.05 8.93
N THR A 50 -5.29 4.24 7.68
CA THR A 50 -6.30 5.22 7.29
C THR A 50 -7.49 4.49 6.69
N ASP A 51 -8.70 4.89 7.03
CA ASP A 51 -9.94 4.29 6.53
C ASP A 51 -11.02 5.37 6.31
N TRP A 52 -11.98 5.07 5.45
CA TRP A 52 -13.08 5.93 5.04
C TRP A 52 -14.42 5.51 5.66
N TYR A 53 -14.51 4.29 6.20
CA TYR A 53 -15.77 3.73 6.67
C TYR A 53 -16.38 4.57 7.78
N ARG A 54 -17.62 5.05 7.55
CA ARG A 54 -18.33 6.02 8.42
C ARG A 54 -17.58 7.35 8.65
N GLY A 55 -16.79 7.77 7.68
CA GLY A 55 -16.08 9.04 7.67
C GLY A 55 -14.55 8.83 7.72
N PRO A 56 -13.76 9.76 7.16
CA PRO A 56 -12.31 9.65 7.18
C PRO A 56 -11.77 9.59 8.61
N HIS A 57 -10.91 8.60 8.87
CA HIS A 57 -10.28 8.42 10.17
C HIS A 57 -8.93 7.73 10.06
N LEU A 58 -8.13 7.94 11.10
CA LEU A 58 -6.90 7.20 11.33
C LEU A 58 -7.12 6.22 12.48
N THR A 59 -6.73 4.96 12.29
CA THR A 59 -6.83 3.91 13.30
C THR A 59 -5.44 3.64 13.86
N LEU A 60 -5.27 3.78 15.18
CA LEU A 60 -4.08 3.33 15.90
C LEU A 60 -4.34 1.93 16.46
N ALA A 61 -3.59 0.94 15.97
CA ALA A 61 -3.58 -0.42 16.47
C ALA A 61 -2.46 -0.59 17.50
N LEU A 62 -2.78 -1.20 18.64
CA LEU A 62 -1.88 -1.37 19.77
C LEU A 62 -1.92 -2.79 20.28
N ARG A 63 -0.75 -3.38 20.54
CA ARG A 63 -0.60 -4.65 21.24
C ARG A 63 0.46 -4.48 22.32
N ASN A 64 0.09 -4.80 23.56
CA ASN A 64 1.02 -4.79 24.67
C ASN A 64 1.74 -6.14 24.72
N ASP A 65 2.99 -6.16 24.26
CA ASP A 65 3.83 -7.35 24.28
C ASP A 65 4.69 -7.41 25.57
N GLY A 66 4.60 -6.40 26.45
CA GLY A 66 5.34 -6.30 27.69
C GLY A 66 4.53 -6.67 28.95
N ALA A 67 5.23 -7.06 30.02
CA ALA A 67 4.64 -7.42 31.32
C ALA A 67 4.07 -6.22 32.13
N SER A 68 4.08 -5.00 31.58
CA SER A 68 3.64 -3.80 32.31
C SER A 68 2.13 -3.56 32.16
N GLU A 69 1.45 -3.30 33.28
CA GLU A 69 0.00 -3.11 33.43
C GLU A 69 -0.60 -1.87 32.73
N ARG A 70 0.15 -1.11 31.92
CA ARG A 70 -0.45 0.05 31.23
C ARG A 70 -1.54 -0.46 30.30
N GLN A 71 -2.79 -0.15 30.64
CA GLN A 71 -3.95 -0.62 29.88
C GLN A 71 -4.20 0.30 28.67
N PRO A 72 -4.72 -0.23 27.55
CA PRO A 72 -5.03 0.57 26.35
C PRO A 72 -5.89 1.83 26.61
N GLU A 73 -6.66 1.85 27.69
CA GLU A 73 -7.46 2.97 28.19
C GLU A 73 -6.61 4.21 28.53
N VAL A 74 -5.37 4.01 28.99
CA VAL A 74 -4.43 5.11 29.28
C VAL A 74 -3.99 5.77 27.97
N VAL A 75 -3.67 4.96 26.95
CA VAL A 75 -3.31 5.46 25.62
C VAL A 75 -4.51 6.15 24.98
N SER A 76 -5.72 5.57 25.06
CA SER A 76 -6.95 6.20 24.59
C SER A 76 -7.23 7.54 25.26
N SER A 77 -7.01 7.64 26.58
CA SER A 77 -7.15 8.90 27.30
C SER A 77 -6.15 9.95 26.81
N ALA A 78 -4.92 9.55 26.52
CA ALA A 78 -3.92 10.44 25.92
C ALA A 78 -4.29 10.89 24.50
N VAL A 79 -4.76 9.97 23.66
CA VAL A 79 -5.30 10.28 22.32
C VAL A 79 -6.40 11.35 22.43
N LYS A 80 -7.38 11.19 23.34
CA LYS A 80 -8.42 12.21 23.57
C LYS A 80 -7.84 13.58 23.94
N ARG A 81 -6.80 13.63 24.76
CA ARG A 81 -6.16 14.90 25.16
C ARG A 81 -5.50 15.58 23.96
N TYR A 82 -4.79 14.83 23.12
CA TYR A 82 -4.13 15.39 21.93
C TYR A 82 -5.14 15.81 20.87
N MET A 83 -6.17 14.99 20.59
CA MET A 83 -7.26 15.31 19.67
C MET A 83 -7.98 16.63 20.02
N LYS A 84 -8.21 16.89 21.32
CA LYS A 84 -8.84 18.14 21.78
C LYS A 84 -8.02 19.40 21.50
N LYS A 85 -6.72 19.29 21.25
CA LYS A 85 -5.83 20.42 20.95
C LYS A 85 -5.76 20.73 19.46
N LEU A 86 -6.30 19.85 18.61
CA LEU A 86 -6.26 20.05 17.17
C LEU A 86 -7.18 21.20 16.76
N PRO A 87 -6.81 21.96 15.70
CA PRO A 87 -7.75 22.86 15.07
C PRO A 87 -8.94 22.07 14.52
N ALA A 88 -10.09 22.76 14.44
CA ALA A 88 -11.27 22.24 13.76
C ALA A 88 -10.93 21.78 12.33
N SER A 89 -11.58 20.73 11.86
CA SER A 89 -11.41 20.29 10.48
C SER A 89 -11.93 21.32 9.50
N ARG A 90 -11.42 21.26 8.27
CA ARG A 90 -12.02 22.00 7.16
C ARG A 90 -13.51 21.63 7.03
N PRO A 91 -14.41 22.57 6.69
CA PRO A 91 -15.81 22.26 6.48
C PRO A 91 -15.97 21.17 5.41
N THR A 92 -16.55 20.05 5.81
CA THR A 92 -16.82 18.89 4.93
C THR A 92 -18.28 18.49 5.12
N ASN A 93 -19.01 18.30 4.02
CA ASN A 93 -20.35 17.74 4.05
C ASN A 93 -20.29 16.23 3.76
N PRO A 94 -20.60 15.35 4.73
CA PRO A 94 -20.60 13.90 4.54
C PRO A 94 -21.42 13.42 3.33
N HIS A 95 -22.52 14.11 3.01
CA HIS A 95 -23.41 13.72 1.91
C HIS A 95 -22.76 13.84 0.52
N ASP A 96 -21.77 14.71 0.35
CA ASP A 96 -21.05 14.89 -0.92
C ASP A 96 -20.25 13.62 -1.30
N TYR A 97 -19.97 12.75 -0.32
CA TYR A 97 -19.19 11.52 -0.48
C TYR A 97 -20.05 10.24 -0.55
N LEU A 98 -21.38 10.36 -0.51
CA LEU A 98 -22.27 9.21 -0.40
C LEU A 98 -22.08 8.19 -1.54
N ASP A 99 -22.00 8.67 -2.79
CA ASP A 99 -21.87 7.78 -3.95
C ASP A 99 -20.49 7.12 -4.02
N LEU A 100 -19.44 7.83 -3.62
CA LEU A 100 -18.11 7.25 -3.47
C LEU A 100 -18.10 6.15 -2.41
N HIS A 101 -18.65 6.43 -1.22
CA HIS A 101 -18.70 5.46 -0.12
C HIS A 101 -19.54 4.23 -0.47
N ARG A 102 -20.63 4.39 -1.24
CA ARG A 102 -21.42 3.24 -1.76
C ARG A 102 -20.65 2.38 -2.75
N LYS A 103 -19.76 2.97 -3.54
CA LYS A 103 -18.86 2.20 -4.43
C LYS A 103 -17.82 1.45 -3.62
N LEU A 104 -17.11 2.14 -2.73
CA LEU A 104 -16.09 1.53 -1.85
C LEU A 104 -16.68 0.43 -0.95
N TYR A 105 -17.89 0.63 -0.42
CA TYR A 105 -18.60 -0.37 0.39
C TYR A 105 -18.78 -1.69 -0.35
N ARG A 106 -19.08 -1.64 -1.66
CA ARG A 106 -19.21 -2.83 -2.50
C ARG A 106 -17.87 -3.42 -2.89
N TYR A 107 -16.89 -2.57 -3.22
CA TYR A 107 -15.56 -3.02 -3.66
C TYR A 107 -14.73 -3.66 -2.54
N GLU A 108 -14.92 -3.22 -1.30
CA GLU A 108 -14.20 -3.73 -0.13
C GLU A 108 -15.05 -4.69 0.72
N ASP A 109 -16.16 -5.21 0.17
CA ASP A 109 -17.14 -6.08 0.85
C ASP A 109 -17.43 -5.67 2.31
N ARG A 110 -17.62 -4.35 2.52
CA ARG A 110 -17.84 -3.84 3.87
C ARG A 110 -19.22 -4.27 4.35
N ARG A 111 -19.33 -4.57 5.64
CA ARG A 111 -20.60 -4.85 6.33
C ARG A 111 -21.01 -3.72 7.26
N GLY A 112 -22.29 -3.38 7.27
CA GLY A 112 -22.93 -2.43 8.18
C GLY A 112 -23.36 -1.12 7.51
N HIS A 113 -23.70 -0.11 8.32
CA HIS A 113 -24.14 1.18 7.81
C HIS A 113 -22.97 2.13 7.57
N ILE A 114 -22.82 2.62 6.33
CA ILE A 114 -21.83 3.65 5.95
C ILE A 114 -22.17 5.05 6.46
N PHE A 115 -23.42 5.30 6.86
CA PHE A 115 -23.93 6.56 7.41
C PHE A 115 -24.83 6.31 8.63
N PRO A 116 -24.97 7.28 9.56
CA PRO A 116 -24.29 8.57 9.56
C PRO A 116 -22.78 8.42 9.83
N TRP A 117 -22.00 9.37 9.31
CA TRP A 117 -20.59 9.49 9.67
C TRP A 117 -20.46 9.68 11.18
N VAL A 118 -19.40 9.12 11.75
CA VAL A 118 -19.02 9.40 13.13
C VAL A 118 -18.59 10.86 13.22
N HIS A 119 -18.93 11.53 14.33
CA HIS A 119 -18.71 12.96 14.50
C HIS A 119 -17.23 13.34 14.34
N ASP A 120 -16.96 14.47 13.71
CA ASP A 120 -15.61 15.01 13.53
C ASP A 120 -14.90 15.28 14.87
N GLY A 121 -13.59 15.04 14.93
CA GLY A 121 -12.79 15.24 16.15
C GLY A 121 -13.11 14.26 17.29
N SER A 122 -13.95 13.25 17.05
CA SER A 122 -14.26 12.22 18.02
C SER A 122 -13.28 11.06 17.93
N ILE A 123 -13.27 10.23 18.98
CA ILE A 123 -12.58 8.95 18.95
C ILE A 123 -13.52 7.83 19.32
N THR A 124 -13.30 6.66 18.74
CA THR A 124 -13.98 5.43 19.13
C THR A 124 -12.96 4.37 19.46
N ILE A 125 -13.27 3.56 20.46
CA ILE A 125 -12.55 2.33 20.75
C ILE A 125 -13.40 1.19 20.20
N GLY A 126 -12.79 0.24 19.52
CA GLY A 126 -13.54 -0.90 19.01
C GLY A 126 -12.66 -1.97 18.42
N ASP A 127 -13.30 -3.08 18.11
CA ASP A 127 -12.66 -4.25 17.53
C ASP A 127 -12.95 -4.27 16.04
N ILE A 128 -11.96 -4.01 15.20
CA ILE A 128 -12.10 -4.30 13.77
C ILE A 128 -10.76 -4.82 13.25
N ARG A 129 -10.63 -6.14 13.21
CA ARG A 129 -9.73 -6.82 12.28
C ARG A 129 -10.52 -7.63 11.26
N ARG A 130 -11.04 -6.96 10.22
CA ARG A 130 -11.70 -7.62 9.08
C ARG A 130 -10.72 -8.14 8.02
N ARG A 131 -9.43 -7.78 8.13
CA ARG A 131 -8.42 -8.15 7.13
C ARG A 131 -8.27 -9.68 7.00
N VAL A 132 -8.33 -10.40 8.12
CA VAL A 132 -8.22 -11.88 8.14
C VAL A 132 -9.30 -12.54 7.26
N GLU A 133 -10.52 -11.98 7.24
CA GLU A 133 -11.62 -12.50 6.42
C GLU A 133 -11.34 -12.36 4.91
N HIS A 134 -10.51 -11.40 4.51
CA HIS A 134 -10.26 -11.07 3.10
C HIS A 134 -8.95 -11.66 2.56
N VAL A 135 -7.89 -11.69 3.38
CA VAL A 135 -6.55 -12.13 2.94
C VAL A 135 -6.07 -13.40 3.64
N GLY A 136 -6.84 -13.94 4.58
CA GLY A 136 -6.44 -15.07 5.40
C GLY A 136 -5.50 -14.70 6.56
N GLU A 137 -5.34 -15.62 7.51
CA GLU A 137 -4.57 -15.39 8.74
C GLU A 137 -3.07 -15.19 8.48
N GLY A 138 -2.49 -15.97 7.57
CA GLY A 138 -1.07 -15.90 7.22
C GLY A 138 -0.68 -14.53 6.65
N ALA A 139 -1.36 -14.07 5.59
CA ALA A 139 -1.06 -12.77 4.98
C ALA A 139 -1.41 -11.61 5.93
N ALA A 140 -2.50 -11.72 6.70
CA ALA A 140 -2.85 -10.71 7.69
C ALA A 140 -1.75 -10.57 8.76
N SER A 141 -1.16 -11.68 9.22
CA SER A 141 -0.04 -11.65 10.18
C SER A 141 1.19 -10.94 9.61
N VAL A 142 1.58 -11.26 8.36
CA VAL A 142 2.70 -10.61 7.67
C VAL A 142 2.44 -9.11 7.51
N ILE A 143 1.22 -8.71 7.14
CA ILE A 143 0.86 -7.29 6.97
C ILE A 143 0.90 -6.53 8.29
N ASP A 144 0.40 -7.11 9.38
CA ASP A 144 0.48 -6.49 10.71
C ASP A 144 1.92 -6.29 11.16
N GLN A 145 2.76 -7.31 10.93
CA GLN A 145 4.18 -7.21 11.27
C GLN A 145 4.86 -6.13 10.43
N PHE A 146 4.58 -6.09 9.12
CA PHE A 146 5.12 -5.05 8.22
C PHE A 146 4.71 -3.64 8.68
N TYR A 147 3.44 -3.46 9.03
CA TYR A 147 2.95 -2.18 9.52
C TYR A 147 3.55 -1.80 10.88
N ALA A 148 3.79 -2.76 11.77
CA ALA A 148 4.45 -2.52 13.03
C ALA A 148 5.92 -2.10 12.84
N ASP A 149 6.64 -2.82 11.98
CA ASP A 149 8.04 -2.53 11.67
C ASP A 149 8.21 -1.17 10.96
N MET A 150 7.23 -0.77 10.15
CA MET A 150 7.21 0.54 9.48
C MET A 150 6.79 1.70 10.38
N PHE A 151 6.18 1.44 11.53
CA PHE A 151 5.46 2.46 12.31
C PHE A 151 6.29 3.73 12.56
N VAL A 152 7.48 3.58 13.13
CA VAL A 152 8.36 4.71 13.47
C VAL A 152 8.81 5.47 12.22
N SER A 153 9.18 4.74 11.17
CA SER A 153 9.58 5.34 9.88
C SER A 153 8.43 6.14 9.25
N GLU A 154 7.20 5.65 9.34
CA GLU A 154 6.02 6.32 8.77
C GLU A 154 5.62 7.57 9.54
N LEU A 155 5.90 7.65 10.85
CA LEU A 155 5.73 8.90 11.62
C LEU A 155 6.63 10.01 11.08
N ALA A 156 7.80 9.68 10.53
CA ALA A 156 8.72 10.63 9.91
C ALA A 156 8.41 10.90 8.43
N ILE A 157 8.03 9.86 7.68
CA ILE A 157 7.78 9.94 6.23
C ILE A 157 6.51 10.72 5.92
N LEU A 158 5.37 10.40 6.56
CA LEU A 158 4.08 10.99 6.19
C LEU A 158 4.10 12.53 6.27
N PRO A 159 4.63 13.17 7.32
CA PRO A 159 4.72 14.63 7.36
C PRO A 159 5.74 15.17 6.36
N ALA A 160 6.86 14.48 6.15
CA ALA A 160 7.92 14.94 5.24
C ALA A 160 7.45 14.97 3.79
N VAL A 161 6.70 13.96 3.34
CA VAL A 161 6.14 13.89 1.98
C VAL A 161 5.07 14.97 1.76
N ASN A 162 4.37 15.41 2.80
CA ASN A 162 3.36 16.47 2.69
C ASN A 162 3.96 17.89 2.81
N LEU A 163 5.14 18.05 3.42
CA LEU A 163 5.78 19.35 3.70
C LEU A 163 6.93 19.71 2.74
N LYS A 164 7.68 18.73 2.23
CA LYS A 164 8.86 18.98 1.38
C LYS A 164 8.45 19.14 -0.09
N SER A 165 9.35 19.75 -0.87
CA SER A 165 9.28 19.93 -2.33
C SER A 165 9.21 18.63 -3.16
N HIS A 166 9.11 17.46 -2.53
CA HIS A 166 8.82 16.19 -3.19
C HIS A 166 7.35 15.88 -3.03
N SER A 167 6.62 15.83 -4.15
CA SER A 167 5.23 15.41 -4.14
C SER A 167 5.12 13.94 -3.74
N LEU A 168 3.97 13.56 -3.16
CA LEU A 168 3.64 12.15 -2.91
C LEU A 168 3.76 11.28 -4.17
N ASP A 169 3.52 11.83 -5.36
CA ASP A 169 3.70 11.10 -6.62
C ASP A 169 5.17 10.77 -6.88
N GLN A 170 6.09 11.72 -6.64
CA GLN A 170 7.52 11.47 -6.78
C GLN A 170 7.97 10.38 -5.81
N TYR A 171 7.66 10.52 -4.52
CA TYR A 171 7.97 9.50 -3.51
C TYR A 171 7.42 8.12 -3.89
N SER A 172 6.21 8.07 -4.44
CA SER A 172 5.58 6.81 -4.86
C SER A 172 6.28 6.21 -6.07
N LEU A 173 6.66 7.03 -7.06
CA LEU A 173 7.41 6.61 -8.23
C LEU A 173 8.78 6.04 -7.83
N ASP A 174 9.47 6.75 -6.94
CA ASP A 174 10.75 6.38 -6.36
C ASP A 174 10.71 5.00 -5.70
N VAL A 175 9.72 4.77 -4.81
CA VAL A 175 9.54 3.50 -4.10
C VAL A 175 9.23 2.37 -5.08
N LEU A 176 8.31 2.59 -6.03
CA LEU A 176 7.92 1.58 -7.01
C LEU A 176 9.10 1.18 -7.91
N LEU A 177 9.84 2.15 -8.41
CA LEU A 177 11.00 1.92 -9.27
C LEU A 177 12.13 1.18 -8.54
N GLN A 178 12.45 1.59 -7.31
CA GLN A 178 13.44 0.90 -6.48
C GLN A 178 13.03 -0.54 -6.16
N CYS A 179 11.74 -0.80 -5.91
CA CYS A 179 11.25 -2.16 -5.71
C CYS A 179 11.37 -3.01 -6.98
N ALA A 180 11.05 -2.43 -8.15
CA ALA A 180 11.17 -3.11 -9.43
C ALA A 180 12.63 -3.47 -9.79
N LEU A 181 13.59 -2.63 -9.39
CA LEU A 181 15.02 -2.88 -9.60
C LEU A 181 15.58 -3.93 -8.65
N ARG A 182 15.25 -3.83 -7.36
CA ARG A 182 15.89 -4.64 -6.31
C ARG A 182 15.32 -6.04 -6.15
N PHE A 183 14.03 -6.20 -6.40
CA PHE A 183 13.31 -7.44 -6.16
C PHE A 183 13.03 -8.21 -7.44
N SER A 184 13.83 -7.98 -8.48
CA SER A 184 13.75 -8.64 -9.78
C SER A 184 14.87 -9.66 -9.98
N ASN A 185 14.58 -10.77 -10.67
CA ASN A 185 15.59 -11.73 -11.12
C ASN A 185 16.33 -11.28 -12.39
N SER A 186 15.76 -10.35 -13.17
CA SER A 186 16.26 -9.99 -14.50
C SER A 186 16.02 -8.51 -14.85
N GLY A 187 15.99 -7.65 -13.84
CA GLY A 187 15.88 -6.19 -14.00
C GLY A 187 14.45 -5.69 -14.24
N LEU A 188 14.34 -4.45 -14.74
CA LEU A 188 13.05 -3.76 -14.89
C LEU A 188 12.09 -4.41 -15.88
N SER A 189 12.61 -5.02 -16.94
CA SER A 189 11.79 -5.65 -17.98
C SER A 189 10.95 -6.80 -17.41
N ALA A 190 11.51 -7.56 -16.45
CA ALA A 190 10.82 -8.67 -15.81
C ALA A 190 9.76 -8.25 -14.79
N THR A 191 9.83 -7.03 -14.27
CA THR A 191 8.89 -6.51 -13.27
C THR A 191 7.82 -5.61 -13.85
N ALA A 192 8.08 -4.95 -15.00
CA ALA A 192 7.12 -4.15 -15.75
C ALA A 192 5.78 -4.87 -16.01
N PRO A 193 5.73 -6.18 -16.37
CA PRO A 193 4.49 -6.93 -16.46
C PRO A 193 3.53 -6.81 -15.29
N SER A 194 4.05 -6.79 -14.07
CA SER A 194 3.21 -6.67 -12.87
C SER A 194 2.60 -5.27 -12.75
N PHE A 195 3.31 -4.22 -13.16
CA PHE A 195 2.78 -2.87 -13.20
C PHE A 195 1.75 -2.68 -14.31
N MET A 196 2.01 -3.22 -15.50
CA MET A 196 1.04 -3.20 -16.59
C MET A 196 -0.23 -3.94 -16.20
N SER A 197 -0.12 -5.19 -15.72
CA SER A 197 -1.24 -5.99 -15.21
C SER A 197 -2.09 -5.19 -14.20
N HIS A 198 -1.46 -4.59 -13.18
CA HIS A 198 -2.16 -3.80 -12.17
C HIS A 198 -2.94 -2.63 -12.77
N SER A 199 -2.32 -1.91 -13.71
CA SER A 199 -2.95 -0.76 -14.37
C SER A 199 -4.10 -1.17 -15.29
N GLN A 200 -3.94 -2.24 -16.07
CA GLN A 200 -4.96 -2.77 -16.98
C GLN A 200 -6.15 -3.34 -16.22
N GLY A 201 -5.91 -3.92 -15.04
CA GLY A 201 -6.99 -4.40 -14.17
C GLY A 201 -7.90 -3.26 -13.71
N TYR A 202 -7.31 -2.10 -13.39
CA TYR A 202 -8.07 -0.91 -13.04
C TYR A 202 -8.85 -0.32 -14.23
N LEU A 203 -8.21 -0.24 -15.40
CA LEU A 203 -8.85 0.29 -16.61
C LEU A 203 -10.04 -0.58 -17.05
N ALA A 204 -9.99 -1.89 -16.85
CA ALA A 204 -11.10 -2.77 -17.21
C ALA A 204 -12.32 -2.64 -16.29
N VAL A 205 -12.11 -2.37 -15.00
CA VAL A 205 -13.22 -2.15 -14.04
C VAL A 205 -13.93 -0.81 -14.29
N GLN A 206 -13.27 0.13 -14.95
CA GLN A 206 -13.81 1.44 -15.32
C GLN A 206 -13.94 1.53 -16.85
N PRO A 207 -15.07 1.12 -17.47
CA PRO A 207 -15.27 1.14 -18.92
C PRO A 207 -15.38 2.57 -19.53
N ASN A 208 -14.72 3.55 -18.92
CA ASN A 208 -14.52 4.86 -19.49
C ASN A 208 -13.41 4.77 -20.55
N THR A 209 -13.82 4.56 -21.80
CA THR A 209 -12.94 4.44 -22.97
C THR A 209 -11.97 5.62 -23.12
N THR A 210 -12.30 6.79 -22.58
CA THR A 210 -11.43 7.98 -22.64
C THR A 210 -10.31 7.98 -21.59
N LEU A 211 -10.37 7.13 -20.56
CA LEU A 211 -9.38 7.17 -19.48
C LEU A 211 -8.01 6.66 -19.94
N ALA A 212 -7.97 5.53 -20.66
CA ALA A 212 -6.74 5.01 -21.24
C ALA A 212 -6.10 6.02 -22.21
N GLU A 213 -6.91 6.65 -23.07
CA GLU A 213 -6.44 7.70 -23.98
C GLU A 213 -5.86 8.93 -23.25
N ARG A 214 -6.46 9.31 -22.11
CA ARG A 214 -5.93 10.39 -21.26
C ARG A 214 -4.60 10.01 -20.64
N TRP A 215 -4.48 8.78 -20.14
CA TRP A 215 -3.22 8.29 -19.57
C TRP A 215 -2.11 8.26 -20.61
N GLU A 216 -2.38 7.76 -21.82
CA GLU A 216 -1.41 7.75 -22.93
C GLU A 216 -1.02 9.18 -23.37
N ARG A 217 -2.00 10.08 -23.50
CA ARG A 217 -1.72 11.49 -23.82
C ARG A 217 -0.83 12.15 -22.77
N ASN A 218 -1.11 11.88 -21.50
CA ASN A 218 -0.29 12.39 -20.42
C ASN A 218 1.12 11.79 -20.49
N PHE A 219 1.26 10.47 -20.60
CA PHE A 219 2.55 9.81 -20.77
C PHE A 219 3.37 10.45 -21.92
N SER A 220 2.76 10.59 -23.10
CA SER A 220 3.38 11.24 -24.26
C SER A 220 3.91 12.65 -23.95
N SER A 221 3.25 13.41 -23.08
CA SER A 221 3.65 14.79 -22.75
C SER A 221 4.92 14.90 -21.90
N PHE A 222 5.30 13.85 -21.18
CA PHE A 222 6.50 13.82 -20.32
C PHE A 222 7.36 12.56 -20.56
N LYS A 223 7.15 11.87 -21.68
CA LYS A 223 7.79 10.61 -22.06
C LYS A 223 9.32 10.67 -21.89
N ASP A 224 9.97 11.64 -22.53
CA ASP A 224 11.43 11.75 -22.50
C ASP A 224 11.96 11.99 -21.08
N GLN A 225 11.25 12.80 -20.27
CA GLN A 225 11.65 13.05 -18.88
C GLN A 225 11.55 11.78 -18.03
N LEU A 226 10.46 11.03 -18.20
CA LEU A 226 10.24 9.80 -17.44
C LEU A 226 11.20 8.68 -17.86
N ILE A 227 11.44 8.51 -19.17
CA ILE A 227 12.42 7.54 -19.69
C ILE A 227 13.81 7.87 -19.16
N ASN A 228 14.25 9.14 -19.27
CA ASN A 228 15.55 9.56 -18.77
C ASN A 228 15.68 9.33 -17.25
N TYR A 229 14.62 9.60 -16.50
CA TYR A 229 14.58 9.34 -15.06
C TYR A 229 14.72 7.83 -14.75
N VAL A 230 13.93 6.97 -15.42
CA VAL A 230 14.01 5.51 -15.23
C VAL A 230 15.37 4.96 -15.63
N ASP A 231 15.92 5.40 -16.77
CA ASP A 231 17.25 5.03 -17.25
C ASP A 231 18.35 5.45 -16.28
N GLN A 232 18.31 6.68 -15.76
CA GLN A 232 19.29 7.17 -14.78
C GLN A 232 19.27 6.35 -13.48
N VAL A 233 18.08 6.11 -12.92
CA VAL A 233 17.94 5.33 -11.68
C VAL A 233 18.39 3.88 -11.88
N SER A 234 18.03 3.27 -13.02
CA SER A 234 18.40 1.89 -13.32
C SER A 234 19.90 1.67 -13.54
N ARG A 235 20.59 2.58 -14.24
CA ARG A 235 22.04 2.46 -14.50
C ARG A 235 22.89 2.63 -13.26
N ASN A 236 22.53 3.57 -12.41
CA ASN A 236 23.37 3.88 -11.27
C ASN A 236 23.16 2.91 -10.09
N ASN A 237 22.06 2.14 -10.12
CA ASN A 237 21.52 1.45 -8.94
C ASN A 237 21.46 2.39 -7.71
N ASP A 238 21.39 3.70 -7.98
CA ASP A 238 21.59 4.74 -6.99
C ASP A 238 20.30 4.83 -6.16
N PRO A 239 20.41 5.24 -4.89
CA PRO A 239 19.28 5.85 -4.23
C PRO A 239 18.78 7.03 -5.07
N VAL A 240 17.46 7.18 -5.09
CA VAL A 240 16.69 8.12 -5.92
C VAL A 240 17.38 9.49 -6.09
N PRO A 241 17.45 10.04 -7.32
CA PRO A 241 17.94 11.39 -7.57
C PRO A 241 17.23 12.44 -6.71
N GLY A 242 17.98 13.10 -5.82
CA GLY A 242 17.50 14.21 -4.98
C GLY A 242 17.40 13.93 -3.48
N THR A 243 17.31 12.66 -3.07
CA THR A 243 17.37 12.30 -1.63
C THR A 243 18.72 11.70 -1.26
N GLY A 244 19.40 11.01 -2.18
CA GLY A 244 20.67 10.31 -1.91
C GLY A 244 20.55 9.09 -1.01
N ASP A 245 19.33 8.78 -0.52
CA ASP A 245 19.04 7.65 0.37
C ASP A 245 17.94 6.75 -0.19
N THR A 246 18.07 5.45 0.06
CA THR A 246 17.04 4.45 -0.27
C THR A 246 15.84 4.65 0.68
N PRO A 247 14.59 4.69 0.18
CA PRO A 247 13.42 4.81 1.06
C PRO A 247 13.40 3.71 2.12
N ALA A 248 13.11 4.06 3.38
CA ALA A 248 13.12 3.11 4.51
C ALA A 248 12.23 1.89 4.26
N VAL A 249 11.10 2.08 3.57
CA VAL A 249 10.20 0.99 3.18
C VAL A 249 10.89 -0.03 2.27
N VAL A 250 11.73 0.41 1.32
CA VAL A 250 12.46 -0.48 0.41
C VAL A 250 13.50 -1.30 1.17
N LEU A 251 14.18 -0.68 2.16
CA LEU A 251 15.14 -1.38 3.01
C LEU A 251 14.46 -2.46 3.85
N LEU A 252 13.32 -2.16 4.47
CA LEU A 252 12.56 -3.16 5.22
C LEU A 252 12.06 -4.29 4.32
N LEU A 253 11.57 -3.97 3.12
CA LEU A 253 11.08 -4.97 2.17
C LEU A 253 12.16 -5.96 1.74
N GLN A 254 13.45 -5.60 1.81
CA GLN A 254 14.55 -6.53 1.60
C GLN A 254 14.56 -7.66 2.62
N GLU A 255 14.29 -7.35 3.89
CA GLU A 255 14.21 -8.34 4.96
C GLU A 255 13.02 -9.29 4.73
N TYR A 256 11.86 -8.73 4.34
CA TYR A 256 10.66 -9.50 4.04
C TYR A 256 10.85 -10.39 2.80
N PHE A 257 11.48 -9.86 1.75
CA PHE A 257 11.78 -10.60 0.53
C PHE A 257 12.71 -11.78 0.80
N SER A 258 13.69 -11.61 1.70
CA SER A 258 14.62 -12.66 2.11
C SER A 258 14.02 -13.63 3.14
N HIS A 259 12.87 -13.32 3.76
CA HIS A 259 12.24 -14.19 4.75
C HIS A 259 11.67 -15.47 4.08
N GLY A 260 12.02 -16.63 4.61
CA GLY A 260 11.82 -17.92 3.94
C GLY A 260 10.38 -18.37 3.72
N SER A 261 9.39 -17.81 4.42
CA SER A 261 8.00 -18.31 4.40
C SER A 261 6.91 -17.25 4.28
N TYR A 262 7.24 -15.96 4.29
CA TYR A 262 6.21 -14.91 4.31
C TYR A 262 5.39 -14.86 3.02
N PHE A 263 6.06 -15.08 1.89
CA PHE A 263 5.45 -15.02 0.56
C PHE A 263 4.46 -16.16 0.27
N GLU A 264 4.52 -17.26 1.03
CA GLU A 264 3.62 -18.41 0.85
C GLU A 264 2.15 -18.01 1.00
N SER A 265 1.86 -17.08 1.91
CA SER A 265 0.50 -16.57 2.10
C SER A 265 0.04 -15.60 0.99
N PHE A 266 0.92 -15.22 0.08
CA PHE A 266 0.66 -14.34 -1.05
C PHE A 266 0.63 -15.09 -2.38
N ARG A 267 0.83 -16.41 -2.36
CA ARG A 267 0.65 -17.23 -3.55
C ARG A 267 -0.79 -17.16 -4.03
N PRO A 268 -1.03 -17.06 -5.35
CA PRO A 268 -2.36 -17.26 -5.87
C PRO A 268 -2.87 -18.65 -5.48
N THR A 269 -4.17 -18.75 -5.16
CA THR A 269 -4.83 -20.01 -4.79
C THR A 269 -6.02 -20.27 -5.71
N GLY A 270 -6.41 -21.53 -5.86
CA GLY A 270 -7.59 -21.91 -6.65
C GLY A 270 -7.46 -21.63 -8.16
N ASN A 271 -8.56 -21.23 -8.79
CA ASN A 271 -8.64 -21.00 -10.25
C ASN A 271 -8.15 -19.59 -10.65
N TRP A 272 -7.12 -19.08 -9.97
CA TRP A 272 -6.65 -17.70 -10.12
C TRP A 272 -6.37 -17.30 -11.57
N ALA A 273 -5.73 -18.17 -12.36
CA ALA A 273 -5.45 -17.88 -13.77
C ALA A 273 -6.74 -17.70 -14.58
N THR A 274 -7.77 -18.51 -14.30
CA THR A 274 -9.09 -18.39 -14.93
C THR A 274 -9.84 -17.13 -14.49
N GLU A 275 -9.71 -16.74 -13.23
CA GLU A 275 -10.34 -15.51 -12.72
C GLU A 275 -9.68 -14.26 -13.30
N ILE A 276 -8.35 -14.26 -13.38
CA ILE A 276 -7.58 -13.15 -13.92
C ILE A 276 -7.78 -13.00 -15.43
N SER A 277 -7.86 -14.09 -16.19
CA SER A 277 -8.04 -14.01 -17.65
C SER A 277 -9.31 -13.23 -18.06
N GLN A 278 -10.32 -13.20 -17.19
CA GLN A 278 -11.58 -12.49 -17.41
C GLN A 278 -11.52 -11.00 -17.07
N VAL A 279 -10.40 -10.51 -16.53
CA VAL A 279 -10.27 -9.12 -16.08
C VAL A 279 -10.12 -8.16 -17.26
N SER A 280 -9.21 -8.44 -18.20
CA SER A 280 -8.99 -7.58 -19.36
C SER A 280 -8.29 -8.33 -20.49
N ALA A 281 -8.27 -7.76 -21.70
CA ALA A 281 -7.54 -8.34 -22.85
C ALA A 281 -6.05 -8.57 -22.57
N PHE A 282 -5.43 -7.70 -21.75
CA PHE A 282 -4.05 -7.90 -21.32
C PHE A 282 -3.91 -9.17 -20.46
N HIS A 283 -4.85 -9.40 -19.53
CA HIS A 283 -4.81 -10.58 -18.67
C HIS A 283 -5.17 -11.86 -19.42
N GLU A 284 -6.10 -11.79 -20.37
CA GLU A 284 -6.40 -12.88 -21.29
C GLU A 284 -5.12 -13.31 -22.03
N ALA A 285 -4.41 -12.36 -22.66
CA ALA A 285 -3.14 -12.61 -23.33
C ALA A 285 -2.06 -13.15 -22.39
N LEU A 286 -1.91 -12.56 -21.20
CA LEU A 286 -0.94 -13.00 -20.18
C LEU A 286 -1.16 -14.46 -19.77
N THR A 287 -2.41 -14.84 -19.49
CA THR A 287 -2.75 -16.21 -19.08
C THR A 287 -2.75 -17.21 -20.23
N GLY A 288 -2.85 -16.73 -21.48
CA GLY A 288 -2.68 -17.54 -22.68
C GLY A 288 -1.22 -17.82 -23.03
N ASN A 289 -0.26 -17.16 -22.39
CA ASN A 289 1.17 -17.41 -22.55
C ASN A 289 1.59 -18.60 -21.66
N GLU A 290 1.64 -19.80 -22.26
CA GLU A 290 2.01 -21.05 -21.57
C GLU A 290 3.38 -20.95 -20.89
N THR A 291 4.37 -20.31 -21.53
CA THR A 291 5.71 -20.12 -20.97
C THR A 291 5.69 -19.29 -19.69
N TRP A 292 4.94 -18.19 -19.67
CA TRP A 292 4.81 -17.37 -18.47
C TRP A 292 4.07 -18.12 -17.35
N VAL A 293 3.01 -18.86 -17.67
CA VAL A 293 2.27 -19.65 -16.69
C VAL A 293 3.18 -20.72 -16.08
N GLU A 294 3.89 -21.49 -16.89
CA GLU A 294 4.76 -22.58 -16.40
C GLU A 294 5.99 -22.06 -15.64
N ALA A 295 6.61 -20.97 -16.11
CA ALA A 295 7.89 -20.50 -15.57
C ALA A 295 7.76 -19.46 -14.46
N VAL A 296 6.65 -18.72 -14.38
CA VAL A 296 6.55 -17.53 -13.51
C VAL A 296 5.41 -17.61 -12.51
N SER A 297 4.23 -18.16 -12.88
CA SER A 297 3.05 -18.01 -12.02
C SER A 297 3.19 -18.71 -10.65
N ASP A 298 3.88 -19.84 -10.63
CA ASP A 298 4.07 -20.68 -9.45
C ASP A 298 5.47 -20.54 -8.83
N ASP A 299 6.34 -19.71 -9.40
CA ASP A 299 7.71 -19.52 -8.94
C ASP A 299 7.78 -18.73 -7.60
N ASP A 300 8.64 -19.20 -6.69
CA ASP A 300 8.86 -18.60 -5.38
C ASP A 300 9.28 -17.13 -5.46
N TRP A 301 10.18 -16.80 -6.40
CA TRP A 301 10.62 -15.42 -6.59
C TRP A 301 9.43 -14.53 -6.97
N PHE A 302 8.55 -14.99 -7.87
CA PHE A 302 7.42 -14.18 -8.30
C PHE A 302 6.42 -13.97 -7.16
N ALA A 303 6.17 -15.01 -6.35
CA ALA A 303 5.34 -14.88 -5.17
C ALA A 303 5.95 -13.93 -4.11
N ARG A 304 7.29 -13.94 -3.91
CA ARG A 304 7.99 -12.95 -3.08
C ARG A 304 7.85 -11.54 -3.64
N TYR A 305 8.00 -11.37 -4.95
CA TYR A 305 7.85 -10.09 -5.62
C TYR A 305 6.42 -9.55 -5.49
N ARG A 306 5.41 -10.39 -5.67
CA ARG A 306 3.99 -10.04 -5.45
C ARG A 306 3.73 -9.64 -4.01
N MET A 307 4.28 -10.33 -3.02
CA MET A 307 4.19 -9.93 -1.62
C MET A 307 4.75 -8.52 -1.43
N VAL A 308 5.97 -8.27 -1.90
CA VAL A 308 6.62 -6.95 -1.81
C VAL A 308 5.75 -5.86 -2.44
N LEU A 309 5.27 -6.07 -3.67
CA LEU A 309 4.42 -5.09 -4.35
C LEU A 309 3.13 -4.81 -3.58
N ASN A 310 2.47 -5.83 -3.03
CA ASN A 310 1.26 -5.64 -2.22
C ASN A 310 1.55 -4.83 -0.95
N LEU A 311 2.66 -5.11 -0.26
CA LEU A 311 3.09 -4.34 0.92
C LEU A 311 3.42 -2.88 0.56
N VAL A 312 4.09 -2.64 -0.58
CA VAL A 312 4.32 -1.29 -1.11
C VAL A 312 3.00 -0.58 -1.37
N TYR A 313 2.05 -1.23 -2.06
CA TYR A 313 0.76 -0.62 -2.36
C TYR A 313 -0.04 -0.27 -1.10
N LEU A 314 0.06 -1.10 -0.07
CA LEU A 314 -0.52 -0.84 1.25
C LEU A 314 0.15 0.35 1.94
N HIS A 315 1.48 0.43 1.90
CA HIS A 315 2.23 1.57 2.43
C HIS A 315 1.88 2.88 1.70
N LEU A 316 1.88 2.88 0.36
CA LEU A 316 1.56 4.07 -0.43
C LEU A 316 0.12 4.55 -0.20
N ALA A 317 -0.84 3.63 -0.09
CA ALA A 317 -2.22 3.97 0.26
C ALA A 317 -2.29 4.67 1.63
N LYS A 318 -1.57 4.15 2.63
CA LYS A 318 -1.44 4.75 3.96
C LYS A 318 -0.77 6.13 3.93
N MET A 319 0.15 6.36 2.98
CA MET A 319 0.75 7.69 2.76
C MET A 319 -0.18 8.67 2.03
N GLY A 320 -1.40 8.25 1.66
CA GLY A 320 -2.41 9.08 1.00
C GLY A 320 -2.46 8.92 -0.52
N LEU A 321 -1.74 7.95 -1.10
CA LEU A 321 -1.77 7.72 -2.54
C LEU A 321 -3.10 7.06 -2.90
N SER A 322 -3.98 7.81 -3.57
CA SER A 322 -5.27 7.28 -4.01
C SER A 322 -5.07 6.07 -4.94
N PRO A 323 -6.02 5.12 -4.99
CA PRO A 323 -5.96 3.99 -5.92
C PRO A 323 -5.75 4.44 -7.37
N HIS A 324 -6.47 5.47 -7.83
CA HIS A 324 -6.34 6.02 -9.18
C HIS A 324 -4.90 6.44 -9.50
N ARG A 325 -4.28 7.25 -8.63
CA ARG A 325 -2.88 7.68 -8.77
C ARG A 325 -1.92 6.49 -8.76
N ARG A 326 -2.12 5.50 -7.88
CA ARG A 326 -1.31 4.29 -7.84
C ARG A 326 -1.33 3.52 -9.15
N PHE A 327 -2.51 3.22 -9.69
CA PHE A 327 -2.64 2.52 -10.97
C PHE A 327 -2.04 3.31 -12.13
N TYR A 328 -2.22 4.63 -12.11
CA TYR A 328 -1.62 5.53 -13.09
C TYR A 328 -0.08 5.52 -13.02
N LEU A 329 0.52 5.58 -11.83
CA LEU A 329 1.98 5.50 -11.69
C LEU A 329 2.54 4.15 -12.17
N CYS A 330 1.84 3.03 -11.90
CA CYS A 330 2.20 1.73 -12.47
C CYS A 330 2.16 1.74 -14.00
N TYR A 331 1.11 2.34 -14.59
CA TYR A 331 1.02 2.51 -16.04
C TYR A 331 2.20 3.31 -16.58
N LEU A 332 2.51 4.47 -15.98
CA LEU A 332 3.62 5.32 -16.41
C LEU A 332 4.97 4.59 -16.35
N LEU A 333 5.25 3.89 -15.24
CA LEU A 333 6.48 3.11 -15.09
C LEU A 333 6.58 2.02 -16.16
N SER A 334 5.50 1.27 -16.37
CA SER A 334 5.52 0.20 -17.37
C SER A 334 5.74 0.75 -18.78
N ARG A 335 5.02 1.81 -19.17
CA ARG A 335 5.21 2.45 -20.49
C ARG A 335 6.62 3.00 -20.67
N ALA A 336 7.22 3.57 -19.62
CA ALA A 336 8.60 4.05 -19.68
C ALA A 336 9.60 2.90 -19.89
N VAL A 337 9.39 1.75 -19.24
CA VAL A 337 10.23 0.55 -19.43
C VAL A 337 10.06 -0.02 -20.84
N GLU A 338 8.84 -0.09 -21.35
CA GLU A 338 8.58 -0.56 -22.72
C GLU A 338 9.30 0.29 -23.77
N GLU A 339 9.23 1.62 -23.62
CA GLU A 339 9.91 2.56 -24.51
C GLU A 339 11.43 2.52 -24.37
N LEU A 340 11.95 2.33 -23.15
CA LEU A 340 13.39 2.20 -22.92
C LEU A 340 13.96 0.93 -23.58
N ASN A 341 13.19 -0.16 -23.58
CA ASN A 341 13.61 -1.44 -24.14
C ASN A 341 13.24 -1.65 -25.61
N GLY A 342 12.36 -0.81 -26.16
CA GLY A 342 11.84 -0.95 -27.51
C GLY A 342 10.94 -2.18 -27.72
N THR A 343 10.41 -2.76 -26.64
CA THR A 343 9.48 -3.90 -26.68
C THR A 343 8.34 -3.68 -25.70
N ASP A 344 7.12 -4.03 -26.08
CA ASP A 344 6.00 -3.97 -25.14
C ASP A 344 6.04 -5.14 -24.14
N THR A 345 5.26 -5.01 -23.07
CA THR A 345 5.24 -5.96 -21.96
C THR A 345 4.81 -7.36 -22.40
N LEU A 346 3.82 -7.50 -23.30
CA LEU A 346 3.34 -8.81 -23.74
C LEU A 346 4.38 -9.46 -24.65
N SER A 347 4.92 -8.70 -25.60
CA SER A 347 6.01 -9.13 -26.48
C SER A 347 7.25 -9.58 -25.69
N TYR A 348 7.60 -8.87 -24.61
CA TYR A 348 8.68 -9.29 -23.72
C TYR A 348 8.41 -10.67 -23.10
N LEU A 349 7.18 -10.94 -22.66
CA LEU A 349 6.79 -12.21 -22.05
C LEU A 349 6.73 -13.35 -23.07
N GLU A 350 6.41 -13.08 -24.33
CA GLU A 350 6.48 -14.06 -25.43
C GLU A 350 7.93 -14.44 -25.76
N GLY A 351 8.85 -13.50 -25.59
CA GLY A 351 10.29 -13.66 -25.88
C GLY A 351 11.13 -14.23 -24.72
N VAL A 352 10.54 -14.63 -23.60
CA VAL A 352 11.26 -15.33 -22.51
C VAL A 352 11.50 -16.78 -22.94
N THR A 353 12.35 -16.97 -23.94
CA THR A 353 12.93 -18.25 -24.32
C THR A 353 14.36 -18.30 -23.81
N GLU A 354 14.57 -19.10 -22.75
CA GLU A 354 15.83 -19.54 -22.14
C GLU A 354 16.67 -18.53 -21.34
#